data_AF-A0A7C4QY19-F1
#
_entry.id   AF-A0A7C4QY19-F1
#
_cell.length_a   1.000
_cell.length_b   1.000
_cell.length_c   1.000
_cell.angle_alpha   90.00
_cell.angle_beta   90.00
_cell.angle_gamma   90.00
#
_symmetry.space_group_name_H-M   'P 1'
#
loop_
_entity.id
_entity.type
_entity.pdbx_description
1 polymer ?
#
loop_
_entity_poly.entity_id
_entity_poly.type
_entity_poly.pdbx_seq_one_letter_code
_entity_poly.pdbx_strand_id
1 'polypeptide(L)'
;MNNLISSQKQKSLISCKKAAGSIEKVQKMISADTYCVSVIQQIDAAIGLLESAKKTLLCGHLSHCLSDKLKDNKDKTISELIKIYKVAK
;
A
#
# COMPACT_ATOMS: atom_id res chain seq x y z
N MET A 1 7.62 -1.03 25.68
CA MET A 1 7.18 0.34 25.34
C MET A 1 6.17 0.24 24.20
N ASN A 2 4.94 0.70 24.45
CA ASN A 2 3.77 0.46 23.59
C ASN A 2 3.96 1.00 22.17
N ASN A 3 3.99 0.09 21.21
CA ASN A 3 4.10 0.39 19.78
C ASN A 3 2.70 0.78 19.26
N LEU A 4 2.28 2.03 19.50
CA LEU A 4 1.05 2.56 18.93
C LEU A 4 1.23 2.77 17.42
N ILE A 5 0.88 1.76 16.64
CA ILE A 5 0.76 1.86 15.19
C ILE A 5 -0.41 2.81 14.89
N SER A 6 -0.19 3.85 14.07
CA SER A 6 -1.26 4.77 13.69
C SER A 6 -2.41 4.03 13.00
N SER A 7 -3.64 4.52 13.13
CA SER A 7 -4.85 3.89 12.55
C SER A 7 -4.67 3.59 11.05
N GLN A 8 -4.01 4.48 10.30
CA GLN A 8 -3.74 4.30 8.87
C GLN A 8 -2.69 3.21 8.61
N LYS A 9 -1.63 3.12 9.43
CA LYS A 9 -0.66 2.02 9.35
C LYS A 9 -1.31 0.67 9.65
N GLN A 10 -2.21 0.60 10.63
CA GLN A 10 -2.94 -0.63 10.94
C GLN A 10 -3.88 -1.04 9.80
N LYS A 11 -4.63 -0.09 9.21
CA LYS A 11 -5.47 -0.34 8.02
C LYS A 11 -4.66 -0.82 6.83
N SER A 12 -3.52 -0.19 6.56
CA SER A 12 -2.61 -0.60 5.49
C SER A 12 -2.06 -2.01 5.72
N LEU A 13 -1.65 -2.33 6.96
CA LEU A 13 -1.20 -3.67 7.33
C LEU A 13 -2.29 -4.74 7.08
N ILE A 14 -3.55 -4.44 7.38
CA ILE A 14 -4.67 -5.34 7.08
C ILE A 14 -4.78 -5.59 5.56
N SER A 15 -4.70 -4.53 4.74
CA SER A 15 -4.72 -4.67 3.28
C SER A 15 -3.53 -5.49 2.77
N CYS A 16 -2.32 -5.29 3.30
CA CYS A 16 -1.14 -6.10 2.95
C CYS A 16 -1.32 -7.58 3.32
N LYS A 17 -1.88 -7.89 4.49
CA LYS A 17 -2.18 -9.28 4.90
C LYS A 17 -3.18 -9.95 3.94
N LYS A 18 -4.20 -9.21 3.51
CA LYS A 18 -5.15 -9.70 2.49
C LYS A 18 -4.47 -9.94 1.14
N ALA A 19 -3.60 -9.02 0.71
CA ALA A 19 -2.84 -9.16 -0.53
C ALA A 19 -1.95 -10.42 -0.49
N ALA A 20 -1.28 -10.69 0.64
CA ALA A 20 -0.47 -11.90 0.82
C ALA A 20 -1.31 -13.18 0.65
N GLY A 21 -2.50 -13.25 1.26
CA GLY A 21 -3.41 -14.39 1.06
C GLY A 21 -3.91 -14.50 -0.39
N SER A 22 -4.13 -13.38 -1.07
CA SER A 22 -4.47 -13.38 -2.50
C SER A 22 -3.33 -13.94 -3.35
N ILE A 23 -2.09 -13.57 -3.06
CA ILE A 23 -0.89 -14.08 -3.76
C ILE A 23 -0.73 -15.59 -3.53
N GLU A 24 -0.93 -16.08 -2.30
CA GLU A 24 -0.92 -17.51 -2.00
C GLU A 24 -1.97 -18.27 -2.82
N LYS A 25 -3.17 -17.67 -2.98
CA LYS A 25 -4.23 -18.25 -3.81
C LYS A 25 -3.84 -18.28 -5.29
N VAL A 26 -3.25 -17.21 -5.83
CA VAL A 26 -2.72 -17.18 -7.21
C VAL A 26 -1.74 -18.32 -7.45
N GLN A 27 -0.80 -18.55 -6.53
CA GLN A 27 0.17 -19.65 -6.64
C GLN A 27 -0.51 -21.02 -6.72
N LYS A 28 -1.54 -21.25 -5.88
CA LYS A 28 -2.33 -22.49 -5.91
C LYS A 28 -3.11 -22.63 -7.23
N MET A 29 -3.70 -21.56 -7.74
CA MET A 29 -4.45 -21.57 -9.00
C MET A 29 -3.55 -21.91 -10.20
N ILE A 30 -2.35 -21.32 -10.25
CA ILE A 30 -1.35 -21.63 -11.28
C ILE A 30 -0.92 -23.10 -11.18
N SER A 31 -0.62 -23.58 -9.97
CA SER A 31 -0.20 -24.97 -9.75
C SER A 31 -1.29 -25.99 -10.10
N ALA A 32 -2.56 -25.58 -10.02
CA ALA A 32 -3.72 -26.40 -10.36
C ALA A 32 -4.19 -26.24 -11.83
N ASP A 33 -3.39 -25.60 -12.69
CA ASP A 33 -3.71 -25.32 -14.10
C ASP A 33 -5.10 -24.67 -14.29
N THR A 34 -5.43 -23.75 -13.37
CA THR A 34 -6.71 -23.03 -13.41
C THR A 34 -6.76 -22.10 -14.64
N TYR A 35 -7.95 -21.95 -15.24
CA TYR A 35 -8.19 -21.08 -16.40
C TYR A 35 -7.54 -19.69 -16.25
N CYS A 36 -6.74 -19.32 -17.25
CA CYS A 36 -5.85 -18.16 -17.20
C CYS A 36 -6.58 -16.85 -16.85
N VAL A 37 -7.79 -16.62 -17.38
CA VAL A 37 -8.54 -15.38 -17.10
C VAL A 37 -8.89 -15.28 -15.61
N SER A 38 -9.24 -16.39 -14.96
CA SER A 38 -9.53 -16.42 -13.53
C SER A 38 -8.28 -16.12 -12.70
N VAL A 39 -7.11 -16.62 -13.13
CA VAL A 39 -5.82 -16.33 -12.49
C VAL A 39 -5.50 -14.84 -12.60
N ILE A 40 -5.65 -14.26 -13.81
CA ILE A 40 -5.44 -12.83 -14.06
C ILE A 40 -6.33 -11.97 -13.16
N GLN A 41 -7.63 -12.29 -13.08
CA GLN A 41 -8.55 -11.57 -12.18
C GLN A 41 -8.14 -11.66 -10.70
N GLN A 42 -7.60 -12.80 -10.26
CA GLN A 42 -7.11 -12.95 -8.89
C GLN A 42 -5.81 -12.16 -8.64
N ILE A 43 -4.95 -12.02 -9.67
CA ILE A 43 -3.78 -11.14 -9.64
C ILE A 43 -4.23 -9.67 -9.50
N ASP A 44 -5.19 -9.24 -10.31
CA ASP A 44 -5.73 -7.87 -10.25
C ASP A 44 -6.32 -7.55 -8.86
N ALA A 45 -6.99 -8.52 -8.24
CA ALA A 45 -7.46 -8.39 -6.86
C ALA A 45 -6.31 -8.18 -5.85
N ALA A 46 -5.17 -8.86 -6.02
CA ALA A 46 -3.99 -8.66 -5.17
C ALA A 46 -3.38 -7.26 -5.39
N ILE A 47 -3.30 -6.81 -6.64
CA ILE A 47 -2.80 -5.47 -7.00
C ILE A 47 -3.68 -4.40 -6.35
N GLY A 48 -5.01 -4.48 -6.48
CA GLY A 48 -5.92 -3.50 -5.87
C GLY A 48 -5.80 -3.42 -4.34
N LEU A 49 -5.52 -4.54 -3.67
CA LEU A 49 -5.25 -4.56 -2.23
C LEU A 49 -3.95 -3.81 -1.87
N LEU A 50 -2.89 -4.01 -2.65
CA LEU A 50 -1.62 -3.29 -2.46
C LEU A 50 -1.75 -1.80 -2.77
N GLU A 51 -2.51 -1.43 -3.80
CA GLU A 51 -2.81 -0.02 -4.11
C GLU A 51 -3.58 0.66 -2.99
N SER A 52 -4.57 -0.03 -2.42
CA SER A 52 -5.32 0.43 -1.25
C SER A 52 -4.41 0.62 -0.03
N ALA A 53 -3.49 -0.33 0.21
CA ALA A 53 -2.51 -0.25 1.28
C ALA A 53 -1.57 0.97 1.11
N LYS A 54 -1.06 1.18 -0.11
CA LYS A 54 -0.21 2.31 -0.51
C LYS A 54 -0.92 3.64 -0.28
N LYS A 55 -2.14 3.79 -0.82
CA LYS A 55 -2.94 5.01 -0.68
C LYS A 55 -3.22 5.35 0.78
N THR A 56 -3.58 4.35 1.58
CA THR A 56 -3.88 4.53 3.00
C THR A 56 -2.65 5.01 3.78
N LEU A 57 -1.47 4.43 3.53
CA LEU A 57 -0.21 4.89 4.14
C LEU A 57 0.13 6.32 3.74
N LEU A 58 -0.01 6.63 2.45
CA LEU A 58 0.29 7.96 1.93
C LEU A 58 -0.61 9.03 2.54
N CYS A 59 -1.93 8.79 2.61
CA CYS A 59 -2.85 9.69 3.29
C CYS A 59 -2.47 9.89 4.76
N GLY A 60 -2.14 8.81 5.48
CA GLY A 60 -1.68 8.92 6.87
C GLY A 60 -0.40 9.75 7.03
N HIS A 61 0.57 9.56 6.14
CA HIS A 61 1.82 10.33 6.12
C HIS A 61 1.55 11.82 5.86
N LEU A 62 0.72 12.12 4.86
CA LEU A 62 0.31 13.49 4.52
C LEU A 62 -0.42 14.19 5.67
N SER A 63 -1.34 13.50 6.37
CA SER A 63 -2.12 14.12 7.44
C SER A 63 -1.35 14.36 8.73
N HIS A 64 -0.34 13.54 9.06
CA HIS A 64 0.38 13.65 10.33
C HIS A 64 1.79 14.20 10.18
N CYS A 65 2.57 13.77 9.19
CA CYS A 65 3.98 14.15 9.07
C CYS A 65 4.17 15.48 8.33
N LEU A 66 3.18 15.91 7.53
CA LEU A 66 3.34 17.08 6.66
C LEU A 66 3.14 18.41 7.37
N SER A 67 2.15 18.48 8.27
CA SER A 67 1.79 19.73 8.98
C SER A 67 2.94 20.29 9.82
N ASP A 68 3.70 19.41 10.47
CA ASP A 68 4.84 19.80 11.30
C ASP A 68 6.08 20.06 10.45
N LYS A 69 6.39 19.19 9.48
CA LYS A 69 7.58 19.34 8.62
C LYS A 69 7.52 20.54 7.68
N LEU A 70 6.32 20.98 7.25
CA LEU A 70 6.16 22.16 6.38
C LEU A 70 6.55 23.46 7.11
N LYS A 71 6.47 23.50 8.43
CA LYS A 71 6.89 24.68 9.22
C LYS A 71 8.41 24.81 9.28
N ASP A 72 9.13 23.69 9.28
CA ASP A 72 10.59 23.67 9.40
C ASP A 72 11.29 23.78 8.04
N ASN A 73 10.88 23.00 7.03
CA ASN A 73 11.54 23.00 5.73
C ASN A 73 10.59 22.59 4.60
N LYS A 74 9.93 23.60 4.02
CA LYS A 74 8.91 23.45 2.96
C LYS A 74 9.45 22.78 1.70
N ASP A 75 10.57 23.23 1.16
CA ASP A 75 11.08 22.76 -0.14
C ASP A 75 11.57 21.31 -0.10
N LYS A 76 12.21 20.91 1.01
CA LYS A 76 12.62 19.52 1.23
C LYS A 76 11.41 18.59 1.36
N THR A 77 10.38 19.04 2.08
CA THR A 77 9.15 18.28 2.30
C THR A 77 8.35 18.09 1.01
N ILE A 78 8.24 19.13 0.18
CA ILE A 78 7.63 19.04 -1.15
C ILE A 78 8.42 18.10 -2.07
N SER A 79 9.76 18.16 -2.03
CA SER A 79 10.62 17.27 -2.82
C SER A 79 10.48 15.80 -2.43
N GLU A 80 10.33 15.50 -1.14
CA GLU A 80 10.07 14.16 -0.62
C GLU A 80 8.72 13.61 -1.15
N LEU A 81 7.68 14.46 -1.18
CA LEU A 81 6.37 14.09 -1.72
C LEU A 81 6.38 13.79 -3.22
N ILE A 82 7.08 14.62 -4.01
CA ILE A 82 7.19 14.40 -5.45
C ILE A 82 7.87 13.06 -5.74
N LYS A 83 8.88 12.67 -4.95
CA LYS A 83 9.53 11.35 -5.09
C LYS A 83 8.55 10.20 -4.84
N ILE A 84 7.75 10.27 -3.79
CA ILE A 84 6.77 9.22 -3.46
C ILE A 84 5.73 9.06 -4.59
N TYR A 85 5.27 10.17 -5.19
CA TYR A 85 4.31 10.12 -6.29
C TYR A 85 4.91 9.67 -7.62
N LYS A 86 6.18 9.99 -7.90
CA LYS A 86 6.84 9.60 -9.17
C LYS A 86 7.20 8.12 -9.24
N VAL A 87 7.43 7.45 -8.10
CA VAL A 87 7.69 6.00 -8.05
C VAL A 87 6.42 5.17 -8.24
N ALA A 88 5.23 5.79 -8.13
CA ALA A 88 3.95 5.11 -8.24
C ALA A 88 3.42 4.97 -9.67
N LYS A 89 4.23 5.25 -10.70
CA LYS A 89 3.85 5.20 -12.12
C LYS A 89 4.64 4.13 -12.87
#